data_AF-A0A1S3DLF3-F1
#
_entry.id   AF-A0A1S3DLF3-F1
#
_cell.length_a   1.000
_cell.length_b   1.000
_cell.length_c   1.000
_cell.angle_alpha   90.00
_cell.angle_beta   90.00
_cell.angle_gamma   90.00
#
_symmetry.space_group_name_H-M   'P 1'
#
loop_
_entity.id
_entity.type
_entity.pdbx_description
1 polymer ?
#
loop_
_entity_poly.entity_id
_entity_poly.type
_entity_poly.pdbx_seq_one_letter_code
_entity_poly.pdbx_strand_id
1 'polypeptide(L)'
;SFSAKKKCDNPDCEKFETELTNAREELVDNLNAWVVKAVNSPLYRLYSTSEPCILFFRMGVPLLYDGPISDEHIAHRFTENKDPVVKELTDENFEHLTQAGSGATTGDWFVMFYSTDCVECQRLQARWEAVGAELKTRMNVARINRQTQGRCKSKLSNMIVC
;
A
#
# COMPACT_ATOMS: atom_id res chain seq x y z
N SER A 1 -10.50 23.22 28.57
CA SER A 1 -11.35 23.49 27.40
C SER A 1 -11.65 22.16 26.73
N PHE A 2 -12.88 21.67 26.83
CA PHE A 2 -13.29 20.42 26.19
C PHE A 2 -13.46 20.69 24.69
N SER A 3 -12.43 20.36 23.91
CA SER A 3 -12.52 20.41 22.45
C SER A 3 -13.42 19.26 22.02
N ALA A 4 -14.66 19.59 21.63
CA ALA A 4 -15.56 18.64 20.98
C ALA A 4 -14.79 17.99 19.82
N LYS A 5 -14.66 16.66 19.85
CA LYS A 5 -14.03 15.90 18.76
C LYS A 5 -14.78 16.26 17.48
N LYS A 6 -14.10 16.92 16.53
CA LYS A 6 -14.70 17.28 15.24
C LYS A 6 -15.17 15.98 14.58
N LYS A 7 -16.49 15.85 14.41
CA LYS A 7 -17.11 14.71 13.72
C LYS A 7 -16.61 14.73 12.27
N CYS A 8 -16.42 13.56 11.68
CA CYS A 8 -16.12 13.48 10.26
C CYS A 8 -17.26 14.13 9.46
N ASP A 9 -16.92 15.04 8.54
CA ASP A 9 -17.89 15.78 7.72
C ASP A 9 -18.38 14.98 6.51
N ASN A 10 -17.73 13.85 6.17
CA ASN A 10 -18.13 12.97 5.09
C ASN A 10 -19.27 12.01 5.53
N PRO A 11 -20.38 11.93 4.77
CA PRO A 11 -21.52 11.07 5.11
C PRO A 11 -21.20 9.57 5.18
N ASP A 12 -20.13 9.12 4.51
CA ASP A 12 -19.77 7.70 4.49
C ASP A 12 -18.99 7.24 5.73
N CYS A 13 -18.55 8.15 6.60
CA CYS A 13 -17.80 7.80 7.81
C CYS A 13 -18.54 6.82 8.73
N GLU A 14 -19.86 7.00 8.93
CA GLU A 14 -20.66 6.08 9.75
C GLU A 14 -20.80 4.70 9.09
N LYS A 15 -20.83 4.64 7.76
CA LYS A 15 -20.88 3.37 7.02
C LYS A 15 -19.56 2.61 7.16
N PHE A 16 -18.42 3.28 6.95
CA PHE A 16 -17.11 2.67 7.16
C PHE A 16 -16.93 2.14 8.58
N GLU A 17 -17.38 2.89 9.59
CA GLU A 17 -17.33 2.43 10.99
C GLU A 17 -18.18 1.18 11.23
N THR A 18 -19.36 1.10 10.60
CA THR A 18 -20.25 -0.06 10.68
C THR A 18 -19.61 -1.29 10.02
N GLU A 19 -19.16 -1.16 8.77
CA GLU A 19 -18.54 -2.27 8.04
C GLU A 19 -17.25 -2.76 8.70
N LEU A 20 -16.42 -1.87 9.24
CA LEU A 20 -15.23 -2.26 10.00
C LEU A 20 -15.54 -2.95 11.33
N THR A 21 -16.70 -2.65 11.93
CA THR A 21 -17.17 -3.35 13.13
C THR A 21 -17.60 -4.76 12.78
N ASN A 22 -18.31 -4.94 11.66
CA ASN A 22 -18.73 -6.26 11.16
C ASN A 22 -17.52 -7.13 10.77
N ALA A 23 -16.52 -6.56 10.08
CA ALA A 23 -15.30 -7.27 9.69
C ALA A 23 -14.35 -7.59 10.87
N ARG A 24 -14.60 -7.05 12.07
CA ARG A 24 -13.63 -7.03 13.18
C ARG A 24 -13.19 -8.42 13.62
N GLU A 25 -14.13 -9.36 13.77
CA GLU A 25 -13.82 -10.72 14.24
C GLU A 25 -12.89 -11.42 13.26
N GLU A 26 -13.22 -11.37 11.96
CA GLU A 26 -12.39 -11.97 10.91
C GLU A 26 -10.99 -11.35 10.84
N LEU A 27 -10.88 -10.01 10.94
CA LEU A 27 -9.59 -9.32 10.93
C LEU A 27 -8.71 -9.70 12.14
N VAL A 28 -9.31 -9.91 13.30
CA VAL A 28 -8.58 -10.36 14.49
C VAL A 28 -8.15 -11.81 14.33
N ASP A 29 -9.04 -12.69 13.89
CA ASP A 29 -8.78 -14.13 13.82
C ASP A 29 -7.78 -14.49 12.71
N ASN A 30 -7.92 -13.89 11.52
CA ASN A 30 -7.08 -14.21 10.37
C ASN A 30 -5.75 -13.44 10.34
N LEU A 31 -5.72 -12.23 10.90
CA LEU A 31 -4.57 -11.31 10.75
C LEU A 31 -3.97 -10.87 12.07
N ASN A 32 -4.59 -11.20 13.21
CA ASN A 32 -4.23 -10.62 14.52
C ASN A 32 -4.22 -9.08 14.46
N ALA A 33 -5.15 -8.51 13.68
CA ALA A 33 -5.20 -7.07 13.39
C ALA A 33 -6.33 -6.40 14.18
N TRP A 34 -5.98 -5.37 14.94
CA TRP A 34 -6.95 -4.60 15.72
C TRP A 34 -7.44 -3.39 14.95
N VAL A 35 -8.77 -3.23 14.87
CA VAL A 35 -9.41 -2.06 14.28
C VAL A 35 -9.34 -0.88 15.27
N VAL A 36 -8.74 0.23 14.85
CA VAL A 36 -8.61 1.46 15.65
C VAL A 36 -9.11 2.65 14.85
N LYS A 37 -10.04 3.41 15.43
CA LYS A 37 -10.50 4.69 14.88
C LYS A 37 -9.54 5.80 15.24
N ALA A 38 -8.92 6.39 14.23
CA ALA A 38 -8.10 7.59 14.38
C ALA A 38 -8.92 8.85 14.01
N VAL A 39 -8.94 9.86 14.87
CA VAL A 39 -9.65 11.13 14.64
C VAL A 39 -8.64 12.27 14.66
N ASN A 40 -8.68 13.17 13.67
CA ASN A 40 -7.73 14.27 13.50
C ASN A 40 -6.26 13.82 13.52
N SER A 41 -5.98 12.64 12.97
CA SER A 41 -4.62 12.09 12.96
C SER A 41 -3.80 12.71 11.83
N PRO A 42 -2.55 13.14 12.08
CA PRO A 42 -1.66 13.59 11.02
C PRO A 42 -1.33 12.47 10.01
N LEU A 43 -1.53 11.19 10.39
CA LEU A 43 -1.31 10.04 9.50
C LEU A 43 -2.19 10.08 8.26
N TYR A 44 -3.39 10.64 8.35
CA TYR A 44 -4.28 10.80 7.20
C TYR A 44 -3.57 11.56 6.07
N ARG A 45 -2.90 12.68 6.40
CA ARG A 45 -2.16 13.52 5.44
C ARG A 45 -0.91 12.86 4.87
N LEU A 46 -0.48 11.76 5.47
CA LEU A 46 0.64 10.97 4.97
C LEU A 46 0.18 9.92 3.98
N TYR A 47 -1.01 9.33 4.11
CA TYR A 47 -1.37 8.15 3.31
C TYR A 47 -2.62 8.30 2.45
N SER A 48 -3.40 9.36 2.64
CA SER A 48 -4.61 9.62 1.85
C SER A 48 -4.80 11.12 1.58
N THR A 49 -5.59 11.41 0.55
CA THR A 49 -6.02 12.75 0.15
C THR A 49 -7.49 13.03 0.46
N SER A 50 -8.24 12.01 0.88
CA SER A 50 -9.67 12.10 1.22
C SER A 50 -10.03 11.30 2.48
N GLU A 51 -10.84 11.89 3.37
CA GLU A 51 -11.45 11.19 4.50
C GLU A 51 -12.85 10.67 4.12
N PRO A 52 -13.30 9.54 4.69
CA PRO A 52 -12.52 8.59 5.49
C PRO A 52 -11.55 7.76 4.63
N CYS A 53 -10.53 7.18 5.26
CA CYS A 53 -9.66 6.19 4.64
C CYS A 53 -9.38 5.04 5.60
N ILE A 54 -9.22 3.81 5.07
CA ILE A 54 -8.80 2.65 5.86
C ILE A 54 -7.34 2.33 5.50
N LEU A 55 -6.52 2.12 6.52
CA LEU A 55 -5.14 1.70 6.38
C LEU A 55 -4.93 0.40 7.13
N PHE A 56 -4.34 -0.59 6.47
CA PHE A 56 -3.88 -1.81 7.10
C PHE A 56 -2.35 -1.80 7.18
N PHE A 57 -1.83 -1.72 8.41
CA PHE A 57 -0.39 -1.77 8.64
C PHE A 57 0.03 -3.22 8.88
N ARG A 58 0.87 -3.76 7.99
CA ARG A 58 1.51 -5.08 8.14
C ARG A 58 3.01 -4.96 8.00
N MET A 59 3.77 -5.51 8.95
CA MET A 59 5.24 -5.41 8.99
C MET A 59 5.77 -3.97 8.82
N GLY A 60 5.06 -2.98 9.38
CA GLY A 60 5.40 -1.56 9.25
C GLY A 60 5.07 -0.93 7.89
N VAL A 61 4.48 -1.68 6.96
CA VAL A 61 4.10 -1.20 5.62
C VAL A 61 2.59 -0.95 5.54
N PRO A 62 2.15 0.29 5.26
CA PRO A 62 0.74 0.61 5.10
C PRO A 62 0.19 0.10 3.77
N LEU A 63 -1.02 -0.43 3.79
CA LEU A 63 -1.87 -0.69 2.63
C LEU A 63 -3.10 0.21 2.70
N LEU A 64 -3.29 1.05 1.69
CA LEU A 64 -4.51 1.85 1.55
C LEU A 64 -5.62 0.98 0.98
N TYR A 65 -6.80 0.99 1.61
CA TYR A 65 -8.00 0.39 1.03
C TYR A 65 -8.69 1.38 0.10
N ASP A 66 -8.94 0.95 -1.14
CA ASP A 66 -9.58 1.73 -2.21
C ASP A 66 -10.78 1.01 -2.84
N GLY A 67 -11.28 -0.04 -2.19
CA GLY A 67 -12.41 -0.85 -2.65
C GLY A 67 -13.79 -0.39 -2.14
N PRO A 68 -14.84 -1.19 -2.40
CA PRO A 68 -16.19 -0.92 -1.94
C PRO A 68 -16.33 -0.88 -0.40
N ILE A 69 -17.27 -0.10 0.12
CA ILE A 69 -17.56 -0.04 1.55
C ILE A 69 -18.39 -1.28 1.93
N SER A 70 -17.72 -2.40 2.18
CA SER A 70 -18.31 -3.68 2.56
C SER A 70 -17.33 -4.46 3.43
N ASP A 71 -17.81 -4.98 4.55
CA ASP A 71 -17.08 -5.85 5.47
C ASP A 71 -16.35 -7.01 4.76
N GLU A 72 -17.06 -7.76 3.92
CA GLU A 72 -16.51 -8.87 3.14
C GLU A 72 -15.35 -8.42 2.23
N HIS A 73 -15.54 -7.30 1.51
CA HIS A 73 -14.51 -6.80 0.60
C HIS A 73 -13.28 -6.26 1.36
N ILE A 74 -13.50 -5.64 2.52
CA ILE A 74 -12.42 -5.13 3.39
C ILE A 74 -11.62 -6.31 3.95
N ALA A 75 -12.30 -7.29 4.54
CA ALA A 75 -11.67 -8.46 5.14
C ALA A 75 -10.92 -9.27 4.09
N HIS A 76 -11.55 -9.56 2.95
CA HIS A 76 -10.91 -10.25 1.82
C HIS A 76 -9.66 -9.52 1.33
N ARG A 77 -9.73 -8.20 1.10
CA ARG A 77 -8.56 -7.42 0.63
C ARG A 77 -7.39 -7.54 1.59
N PHE A 78 -7.62 -7.44 2.90
CA PHE A 78 -6.55 -7.50 3.88
C PHE A 78 -6.03 -8.92 4.10
N THR A 79 -6.90 -9.93 4.09
CA THR A 79 -6.51 -11.34 4.20
C THR A 79 -5.64 -11.77 3.03
N GLU A 80 -6.01 -11.42 1.81
CA GLU A 80 -5.22 -11.70 0.61
C GLU A 80 -3.88 -10.93 0.55
N ASN A 81 -3.74 -9.86 1.33
CA ASN A 81 -2.56 -8.98 1.34
C ASN A 81 -1.97 -8.82 2.75
N LYS A 82 -1.96 -9.92 3.52
CA LYS A 82 -1.35 -10.00 4.86
C LYS A 82 0.15 -9.69 4.88
N ASP A 83 0.81 -9.92 3.75
CA ASP A 83 2.21 -9.57 3.49
C ASP A 83 2.29 -8.40 2.49
N PRO A 84 3.29 -7.50 2.61
CA PRO A 84 3.60 -6.47 1.61
C PRO A 84 3.81 -7.07 0.23
N VAL A 85 3.15 -6.48 -0.76
CA VAL A 85 3.16 -7.01 -2.13
C VAL A 85 4.28 -6.36 -2.93
N VAL A 86 4.57 -5.09 -2.67
CA VAL A 86 5.59 -4.34 -3.40
C VAL A 86 6.98 -4.83 -3.00
N LYS A 87 7.82 -5.13 -4.01
CA LYS A 87 9.21 -5.53 -3.79
C LYS A 87 10.13 -4.31 -3.76
N GLU A 88 11.05 -4.26 -2.81
CA GLU A 88 12.21 -3.36 -2.89
C GLU A 88 13.26 -3.99 -3.79
N LEU A 89 13.54 -3.37 -4.93
CA LEU A 89 14.61 -3.81 -5.81
C LEU A 89 15.91 -3.07 -5.47
N THR A 90 16.99 -3.84 -5.35
CA THR A 90 18.35 -3.39 -5.05
C THR A 90 19.32 -3.90 -6.11
N ASP A 91 20.51 -3.31 -6.21
CA ASP A 91 21.59 -3.71 -7.09
C ASP A 91 21.96 -5.20 -6.88
N GLU A 92 21.70 -5.76 -5.69
CA GLU A 92 21.96 -7.16 -5.34
C GLU A 92 20.85 -8.12 -5.81
N ASN A 93 19.58 -7.72 -5.69
CA ASN A 93 18.45 -8.62 -5.96
C ASN A 93 17.80 -8.41 -7.34
N PHE A 94 18.09 -7.30 -8.02
CA PHE A 94 17.39 -6.89 -9.23
C PHE A 94 17.51 -7.94 -10.34
N GLU A 95 18.74 -8.39 -10.63
CA GLU A 95 18.94 -9.41 -11.67
C GLU A 95 18.28 -10.74 -11.28
N HIS A 96 18.41 -11.14 -10.02
CA HIS A 96 17.83 -12.38 -9.54
C HIS A 96 16.30 -12.39 -9.65
N LEU A 97 15.65 -11.29 -9.28
CA LEU A 97 14.19 -11.18 -9.28
C LEU A 97 13.62 -10.90 -10.68
N THR A 98 14.28 -10.07 -11.48
CA THR A 98 13.71 -9.55 -12.74
C THR A 98 14.23 -10.28 -13.96
N GLN A 99 15.41 -10.89 -13.89
CA GLN A 99 16.14 -11.55 -14.98
C GLN A 99 16.48 -10.62 -16.18
N ALA A 100 16.36 -9.30 -16.00
CA ALA A 100 16.43 -8.32 -17.08
C ALA A 100 17.75 -8.30 -17.88
N GLY A 101 18.87 -8.72 -17.29
CA GLY A 101 20.17 -8.80 -17.97
C GLY A 101 20.31 -10.00 -18.90
N SER A 102 19.46 -11.02 -18.76
CA SER A 102 19.46 -12.24 -19.59
C SER A 102 18.62 -12.12 -20.87
N GLY A 103 17.80 -11.06 -20.99
CA GLY A 103 16.84 -10.89 -22.09
C GLY A 103 15.51 -11.65 -21.89
N ALA A 104 15.39 -12.46 -20.84
CA ALA A 104 14.13 -13.02 -20.37
C ALA A 104 13.71 -12.32 -19.07
N THR A 105 12.47 -11.84 -18.94
CA THR A 105 11.98 -11.30 -17.66
C THR A 105 11.06 -12.28 -16.96
N THR A 106 10.93 -12.16 -15.63
CA THR A 106 9.95 -12.90 -14.81
C THR A 106 8.52 -12.35 -14.96
N GLY A 107 8.18 -11.85 -16.16
CA GLY A 107 6.95 -11.13 -16.47
C GLY A 107 7.15 -9.60 -16.53
N ASP A 108 6.03 -8.89 -16.59
CA ASP A 108 6.00 -7.42 -16.61
C ASP A 108 6.22 -6.86 -15.21
N TRP A 109 6.90 -5.71 -15.14
CA TRP A 109 7.22 -5.01 -13.90
C TRP A 109 6.73 -3.57 -13.95
N PHE A 110 6.03 -3.16 -12.89
CA PHE A 110 5.67 -1.77 -12.64
C PHE A 110 6.46 -1.23 -11.46
N VAL A 111 7.34 -0.26 -11.73
CA VAL A 111 8.38 0.14 -10.78
C VAL A 111 8.28 1.63 -10.46
N MET A 112 8.14 1.94 -9.17
CA MET A 112 8.22 3.31 -8.64
C MET A 112 9.66 3.66 -8.29
N PHE A 113 10.18 4.75 -8.86
CA PHE A 113 11.49 5.27 -8.48
C PHE A 113 11.35 6.35 -7.43
N TYR A 114 11.88 6.11 -6.24
CA TYR A 114 11.77 7.03 -5.11
C TYR A 114 13.12 7.52 -4.61
N SER A 115 13.10 8.49 -3.70
CA SER A 115 14.25 8.92 -2.90
C SER A 115 13.80 9.17 -1.46
N THR A 116 14.71 9.11 -0.49
CA THR A 116 14.33 9.20 0.93
C THR A 116 13.92 10.61 1.36
N ASP A 117 14.34 11.62 0.61
CA ASP A 117 14.01 13.03 0.77
C ASP A 117 12.71 13.46 0.04
N CYS A 118 12.08 12.54 -0.69
CA CYS A 118 10.87 12.81 -1.45
C CYS A 118 9.61 12.57 -0.58
N VAL A 119 9.03 13.66 -0.06
CA VAL A 119 7.79 13.60 0.75
C VAL A 119 6.63 12.99 -0.04
N GLU A 120 6.47 13.34 -1.32
CA GLU A 120 5.40 12.78 -2.15
C GLU A 120 5.57 11.27 -2.38
N CYS A 121 6.81 10.78 -2.47
CA CYS A 121 7.08 9.36 -2.61
C CYS A 121 6.73 8.58 -1.33
N GLN A 122 6.99 9.18 -0.16
CA GLN A 122 6.55 8.62 1.12
C GLN A 122 5.01 8.58 1.19
N ARG A 123 4.34 9.63 0.69
CA ARG A 123 2.88 9.66 0.64
C ARG A 123 2.27 8.63 -0.28
N LEU A 124 2.95 8.36 -1.40
CA LEU A 124 2.51 7.39 -2.37
C LEU A 124 2.64 5.94 -1.88
N GLN A 125 3.46 5.67 -0.85
CA GLN A 125 3.77 4.31 -0.40
C GLN A 125 2.53 3.45 -0.12
N ALA A 126 1.54 3.97 0.63
CA ALA A 126 0.34 3.20 0.96
C ALA A 126 -0.55 2.90 -0.25
N ARG A 127 -0.62 3.86 -1.19
CA ARG A 127 -1.35 3.70 -2.44
C ARG A 127 -0.59 2.80 -3.42
N TRP A 128 0.74 2.85 -3.42
CA TRP A 128 1.57 1.96 -4.23
C TRP A 128 1.42 0.50 -3.79
N GLU A 129 1.25 0.26 -2.49
CA GLU A 129 0.85 -1.05 -1.99
C GLU A 129 -0.57 -1.46 -2.42
N ALA A 130 -1.52 -0.52 -2.51
CA ALA A 130 -2.85 -0.78 -3.06
C ALA A 130 -2.78 -1.18 -4.55
N VAL A 131 -1.98 -0.46 -5.33
CA VAL A 131 -1.66 -0.81 -6.72
C VAL A 131 -1.03 -2.21 -6.80
N GLY A 132 -0.07 -2.51 -5.92
CA GLY A 132 0.52 -3.85 -5.79
C GLY A 132 -0.51 -4.94 -5.53
N ALA A 133 -1.40 -4.70 -4.57
CA ALA A 133 -2.47 -5.63 -4.21
C ALA A 133 -3.45 -5.88 -5.37
N GLU A 134 -3.82 -4.84 -6.11
CA GLU A 134 -4.72 -4.95 -7.26
C GLU A 134 -4.08 -5.68 -8.45
N LEU A 135 -2.77 -5.52 -8.63
CA LEU A 135 -2.04 -6.03 -9.78
C LEU A 135 -1.32 -7.35 -9.51
N LYS A 136 -1.41 -7.88 -8.28
CA LYS A 136 -0.67 -9.05 -7.76
C LYS A 136 -0.66 -10.28 -8.67
N THR A 137 -1.72 -10.51 -9.46
CA THR A 137 -1.84 -11.67 -10.37
C THR A 137 -1.51 -11.35 -11.83
N ARG A 138 -1.28 -10.08 -12.16
CA ARG A 138 -1.12 -9.58 -13.54
C ARG A 138 0.26 -9.04 -13.83
N MET A 139 0.91 -8.41 -12.85
CA MET A 139 2.25 -7.85 -13.00
C MET A 139 2.96 -7.76 -11.65
N ASN A 140 4.29 -7.74 -11.70
CA ASN A 140 5.11 -7.51 -10.52
C ASN A 140 5.15 -6.02 -10.21
N VAL A 141 4.94 -5.65 -8.94
CA VAL A 141 5.03 -4.24 -8.51
C VAL A 141 6.22 -4.06 -7.58
N ALA A 142 7.03 -3.04 -7.85
CA ALA A 142 8.26 -2.80 -7.13
C ALA A 142 8.54 -1.32 -6.89
N ARG A 143 9.55 -1.05 -6.08
CA ARG A 143 10.12 0.28 -5.90
C ARG A 143 11.65 0.21 -5.84
N ILE A 144 12.30 1.28 -6.30
CA ILE A 144 13.76 1.42 -6.32
C ILE A 144 14.15 2.77 -5.72
N ASN A 145 15.05 2.75 -4.73
CA ASN A 145 15.68 3.96 -4.23
C ASN A 145 16.75 4.48 -5.19
N ARG A 146 16.50 5.65 -5.79
CA ARG A 146 17.42 6.27 -6.76
C ARG A 146 18.74 6.74 -6.16
N GLN A 147 18.81 6.99 -4.86
CA GLN A 147 20.04 7.49 -4.23
C GLN A 147 21.03 6.37 -3.95
N THR A 148 20.55 5.14 -3.75
CA THR A 148 21.38 4.00 -3.35
C THR A 148 21.58 2.96 -4.46
N GLN A 149 20.67 2.89 -5.45
CA GLN A 149 20.70 1.86 -6.50
C GLN A 149 21.11 2.46 -7.85
N GLY A 150 22.40 2.40 -8.16
CA GLY A 150 22.99 3.02 -9.35
C GLY A 150 22.99 2.11 -10.58
N ARG A 151 23.13 0.79 -10.39
CA ARG A 151 23.32 -0.17 -11.50
C ARG A 151 22.00 -0.73 -12.04
N CYS A 152 20.94 -0.81 -11.24
CA CYS A 152 19.61 -1.24 -11.70
C CYS A 152 19.01 -0.32 -12.78
N LYS A 153 19.36 0.98 -12.77
CA LYS A 153 18.73 2.00 -13.62
C LYS A 153 19.00 1.82 -15.12
N SER A 154 20.09 1.17 -15.50
CA SER A 154 20.49 1.01 -16.91
C SER A 154 19.90 -0.22 -17.61
N LYS A 155 19.11 -1.04 -16.91
CA LYS A 155 18.65 -2.36 -17.39
C LYS A 155 17.12 -2.49 -17.57
N LEU A 156 16.42 -1.39 -17.83
CA LEU A 156 14.95 -1.29 -17.72
C LEU A 156 14.17 -1.57 -19.02
N SER A 157 14.59 -2.50 -19.87
CA SER A 157 14.01 -2.69 -21.21
C SER A 157 12.53 -3.11 -21.23
N ASN A 158 12.03 -3.82 -20.20
CA ASN A 158 10.64 -4.30 -20.09
C ASN A 158 9.93 -3.83 -18.80
N MET A 159 10.27 -2.64 -18.30
CA MET A 159 9.67 -2.08 -17.08
C MET A 159 8.81 -0.86 -17.40
N ILE A 160 7.58 -0.84 -16.89
CA ILE A 160 6.78 0.38 -16.85
C ILE A 160 7.28 1.19 -15.65
N VAL A 161 7.72 2.40 -15.91
CA VAL A 161 8.32 3.29 -14.91
C VAL A 161 7.36 4.41 -14.59
N CYS A 162 7.05 4.59 -13.30
CA CYS A 162 6.26 5.70 -12.78
C CYS A 162 7.09 6.60 -11.85
#